data_AF-A0A2R7NHT5-F1
#
_entry.id   AF-A0A2R7NHT5-F1
#
_cell.length_a   1.000
_cell.length_b   1.000
_cell.length_c   1.000
_cell.angle_alpha   90.00
_cell.angle_beta   90.00
_cell.angle_gamma   90.00
#
_symmetry.space_group_name_H-M   'P 1'
#
loop_
_entity.id
_entity.type
_entity.pdbx_description
1 polymer ?
#
loop_
_entity_poly.entity_id
_entity_poly.type
_entity_poly.pdbx_seq_one_letter_code
_entity_poly.pdbx_strand_id
1 'polypeptide(L)'
;DNYIRNDKNSIEPLKSFNIEDANKWMMKTIPFKDQSNSAIQKRTLETLSNSKIIAIEISAACDFSNKKSRINKYILGTLSTNLNDKDLNLKSKPENCYLLGGCSFYYKENPCHIWINFNYVFSAKPNDPRFGEKLFVLKKEIMDMLGHRYASHISRIGITSL
;
A
#
# COMPACT_ATOMS: atom_id res chain seq x y z
N ASP A 1 12.73 -8.13 8.12
CA ASP A 1 12.33 -6.80 8.60
C ASP A 1 11.58 -6.07 7.48
N ASN A 2 10.45 -5.37 7.62
CA ASN A 2 9.38 -5.25 8.62
C ASN A 2 8.13 -4.75 7.87
N TYR A 3 6.97 -5.34 8.12
CA TYR A 3 5.69 -4.75 7.70
C TYR A 3 5.03 -4.27 8.94
N ILE A 4 4.21 -3.25 8.80
CA ILE A 4 3.61 -2.63 9.94
C ILE A 4 2.16 -2.34 9.56
N ARG A 5 1.26 -2.91 10.34
CA ARG A 5 -0.14 -2.56 10.41
C ARG A 5 -0.22 -1.11 10.90
N ASN A 6 -0.66 -0.19 10.05
CA ASN A 6 -1.35 0.97 10.60
C ASN A 6 -2.75 0.49 10.89
N ASP A 7 -3.19 0.56 12.15
CA ASP A 7 -4.59 0.31 12.40
C ASP A 7 -5.38 1.42 11.70
N LYS A 8 -6.36 1.03 10.91
CA LYS A 8 -7.23 1.95 10.14
C LYS A 8 -7.98 2.95 11.04
N ASN A 9 -8.02 2.68 12.34
CA ASN A 9 -8.62 3.52 13.37
C ASN A 9 -7.59 4.43 14.08
N SER A 10 -6.30 4.32 13.77
CA SER A 10 -5.25 5.19 14.29
C SER A 10 -5.27 6.51 13.51
N ILE A 11 -6.09 7.46 13.98
CA ILE A 11 -6.25 8.79 13.37
C ILE A 11 -4.91 9.55 13.28
N GLU A 12 -4.06 9.42 14.30
CA GLU A 12 -2.79 10.16 14.40
C GLU A 12 -1.74 9.74 13.35
N PRO A 13 -1.45 8.44 13.14
CA PRO A 13 -0.60 7.99 12.03
C PRO A 13 -1.06 8.49 10.67
N LEU A 14 -2.36 8.42 10.37
CA LEU A 14 -2.91 8.83 9.07
C LEU A 14 -2.78 10.34 8.83
N LYS A 15 -3.03 11.16 9.86
CA LYS A 15 -2.80 12.61 9.79
C LYS A 15 -1.35 12.96 9.47
N SER A 16 -0.38 12.20 9.98
CA SER A 16 1.04 12.43 9.67
C SER A 16 1.39 12.21 8.19
N PHE A 17 0.51 11.56 7.42
CA PHE A 17 0.63 11.34 5.97
C PHE A 17 -0.33 12.23 5.15
N ASN A 18 -0.95 13.24 5.75
CA ASN A 18 -2.01 14.05 5.15
C ASN A 18 -3.18 13.20 4.61
N ILE A 19 -3.52 12.12 5.32
CA ILE A 19 -4.69 11.28 5.03
C ILE A 19 -5.80 11.65 6.02
N GLU A 20 -6.73 12.48 5.57
CA GLU A 20 -7.87 12.94 6.37
C GLU A 20 -9.00 11.89 6.43
N ASP A 21 -9.19 11.14 5.34
CA ASP A 21 -10.21 10.11 5.20
C ASP A 21 -9.58 8.85 4.58
N ALA A 22 -9.54 7.78 5.37
CA ALA A 22 -8.97 6.50 4.96
C ALA A 22 -9.73 5.88 3.78
N ASN A 23 -11.05 5.95 3.75
CA ASN A 23 -11.86 5.38 2.68
C ASN A 23 -11.64 6.14 1.38
N LYS A 24 -11.64 7.47 1.43
CA LYS A 24 -11.34 8.32 0.28
C LYS A 24 -9.93 8.07 -0.26
N TRP A 25 -8.96 7.86 0.63
CA TRP A 25 -7.59 7.52 0.23
C TRP A 25 -7.48 6.11 -0.38
N MET A 26 -8.15 5.11 0.19
CA MET A 26 -8.20 3.75 -0.35
C MET A 26 -8.89 3.72 -1.72
N MET A 27 -9.93 4.53 -1.94
CA MET A 27 -10.59 4.69 -3.24
C MET A 27 -9.70 5.34 -4.31
N LYS A 28 -8.66 6.09 -3.91
CA LYS A 28 -7.62 6.59 -4.84
C LYS A 28 -6.55 5.53 -5.15
N THR A 29 -6.51 4.45 -4.39
CA THR A 29 -5.47 3.41 -4.47
C THR A 29 -5.98 2.14 -5.16
N ILE A 30 -7.24 1.76 -4.90
CA ILE A 30 -7.91 0.62 -5.53
C ILE A 30 -8.81 1.15 -6.66
N PRO A 31 -8.69 0.61 -7.90
CA PRO A 31 -9.45 1.10 -9.04
C PRO A 31 -10.86 0.50 -9.07
N PHE A 32 -11.72 0.89 -8.14
CA PHE A 32 -13.13 0.47 -8.15
C PHE A 32 -13.85 0.97 -9.41
N LYS A 33 -14.82 0.20 -9.89
CA LYS A 33 -15.77 0.63 -10.93
C LYS A 33 -16.63 1.78 -10.44
N ASP A 34 -17.28 2.44 -11.40
CA ASP A 34 -18.29 3.44 -11.12
C ASP A 34 -19.38 2.88 -10.19
N GLN A 35 -19.70 3.67 -9.16
CA GLN A 35 -20.55 3.25 -8.04
C GLN A 35 -22.02 3.71 -8.21
N SER A 36 -22.43 4.12 -9.43
CA SER A 36 -23.83 4.45 -9.71
C SER A 36 -24.79 3.29 -9.48
N ASN A 37 -24.31 2.05 -9.62
CA ASN A 37 -25.06 0.85 -9.29
C ASN A 37 -24.99 0.57 -7.78
N SER A 38 -26.16 0.53 -7.12
CA SER A 38 -26.28 0.32 -5.66
C SER A 38 -25.63 -0.98 -5.16
N ALA A 39 -25.60 -2.04 -5.97
CA ALA A 39 -24.94 -3.29 -5.62
C ALA A 39 -23.40 -3.16 -5.65
N ILE A 40 -22.85 -2.44 -6.63
CA ILE A 40 -21.40 -2.14 -6.71
C ILE A 40 -21.00 -1.23 -5.54
N GLN A 41 -21.81 -0.21 -5.26
CA GLN A 41 -21.61 0.69 -4.13
C GLN A 41 -21.55 -0.07 -2.80
N LYS A 42 -22.53 -0.96 -2.54
CA LYS A 42 -22.57 -1.78 -1.32
C LYS A 42 -21.32 -2.65 -1.17
N ARG A 43 -20.91 -3.36 -2.22
CA ARG A 43 -19.70 -4.21 -2.20
C ARG A 43 -18.42 -3.40 -2.03
N THR A 44 -18.37 -2.19 -2.60
CA THR A 44 -17.23 -1.28 -2.43
C THR A 44 -17.10 -0.84 -0.98
N LEU A 45 -18.21 -0.42 -0.36
CA LEU A 45 -18.24 -0.04 1.06
C LEU A 45 -17.85 -1.20 1.98
N GLU A 46 -18.33 -2.42 1.68
CA GLU A 46 -17.94 -3.64 2.40
C GLU A 46 -16.45 -3.97 2.23
N THR A 47 -15.91 -3.79 1.03
CA THR A 47 -14.47 -3.96 0.78
C THR A 47 -13.67 -2.96 1.60
N LEU A 48 -14.05 -1.68 1.57
CA LEU A 48 -13.36 -0.60 2.28
C LEU A 48 -13.41 -0.82 3.80
N SER A 49 -14.56 -1.21 4.36
CA SER A 49 -14.71 -1.46 5.79
C SER A 49 -13.81 -2.60 6.27
N ASN A 50 -13.60 -3.62 5.44
CA ASN A 50 -12.74 -4.76 5.76
C ASN A 50 -11.25 -4.52 5.43
N SER A 51 -10.95 -3.60 4.50
CA SER A 51 -9.58 -3.25 4.09
C SER A 51 -8.80 -2.49 5.15
N LYS A 52 -7.46 -2.48 5.08
CA LYS A 52 -6.56 -1.77 6.01
C LYS A 52 -5.52 -0.97 5.25
N ILE A 53 -5.14 0.19 5.77
CA ILE A 53 -3.93 0.89 5.32
C ILE A 53 -2.71 0.20 5.93
N ILE A 54 -1.71 -0.11 5.13
CA ILE A 54 -0.49 -0.80 5.55
C ILE A 54 0.74 -0.02 5.12
N ALA A 55 1.84 -0.16 5.87
CA ALA A 55 3.15 0.31 5.48
C ALA A 55 4.04 -0.89 5.12
N ILE A 56 4.68 -0.79 3.96
CA ILE A 56 5.55 -1.82 3.39
C ILE A 56 6.97 -1.28 3.40
N GLU A 57 7.87 -1.90 4.16
CA GLU A 57 9.28 -1.57 4.08
C GLU A 57 9.83 -1.94 2.70
N ILE A 58 10.62 -1.04 2.08
CA ILE A 58 11.28 -1.21 0.78
C ILE A 58 12.80 -0.97 0.85
N SER A 59 13.42 -1.17 2.02
CA SER A 59 14.86 -1.03 2.24
C SER A 59 15.66 -2.06 1.45
N ALA A 60 16.82 -1.66 0.90
CA ALA A 60 17.77 -2.59 0.30
C ALA A 60 18.47 -3.45 1.37
N ALA A 61 18.56 -4.76 1.13
CA ALA A 61 19.19 -5.71 2.04
C ALA A 61 20.71 -5.51 2.19
N CYS A 62 21.38 -4.86 1.23
CA CYS A 62 22.85 -4.73 1.20
C CYS A 62 23.45 -3.90 2.34
N ASP A 63 22.65 -3.10 3.04
CA ASP A 63 23.20 -2.27 4.12
C ASP A 63 23.37 -3.05 5.42
N PHE A 64 22.86 -4.29 5.57
CA PHE A 64 22.72 -5.06 6.83
C PHE A 64 23.97 -5.13 7.75
N SER A 65 25.17 -4.83 7.25
CA SER A 65 26.46 -5.03 7.94
C SER A 65 26.78 -4.05 9.08
N ASN A 66 26.12 -2.88 9.22
CA ASN A 66 26.68 -1.78 10.03
C ASN A 66 26.04 -1.44 11.40
N LYS A 67 25.15 -2.25 12.01
CA LYS A 67 24.60 -2.09 13.40
C LYS A 67 24.10 -0.69 13.86
N LYS A 68 24.01 0.33 13.00
CA LYS A 68 23.50 1.68 13.34
C LYS A 68 21.96 1.69 13.41
N SER A 69 21.38 2.54 14.27
CA SER A 69 19.92 2.75 14.29
C SER A 69 19.48 3.29 12.93
N ARG A 70 18.68 2.52 12.19
CA ARG A 70 18.36 2.84 10.80
C ARG A 70 17.07 3.59 10.66
N ILE A 71 17.06 4.46 9.66
CA ILE A 71 15.85 4.97 9.05
C ILE A 71 15.62 4.10 7.81
N ASN A 72 14.52 3.35 7.82
CA ASN A 72 14.09 2.48 6.73
C ASN A 72 13.12 3.26 5.82
N LYS A 73 13.07 2.88 4.54
CA LYS A 73 12.08 3.42 3.60
C LYS A 73 10.83 2.55 3.61
N TYR A 74 9.67 3.20 3.61
CA TYR A 74 8.37 2.56 3.60
C TYR A 74 7.49 3.15 2.51
N ILE A 75 6.56 2.34 2.01
CA ILE A 75 5.51 2.76 1.08
C ILE A 75 4.14 2.40 1.64
N LEU A 76 3.18 3.33 1.54
CA LEU A 76 1.81 3.06 1.96
C LEU A 76 1.05 2.27 0.90
N GLY A 77 0.16 1.41 1.39
CA GLY A 77 -0.75 0.64 0.57
C GLY A 77 -2.05 0.28 1.30
N THR A 78 -2.90 -0.47 0.62
CA THR A 78 -4.14 -1.05 1.12
C THR A 78 -4.04 -2.56 1.07
N LEU A 79 -4.22 -3.21 2.22
CA LEU A 79 -4.55 -4.63 2.29
C LEU A 79 -6.07 -4.76 2.19
N SER A 80 -6.58 -5.19 1.06
CA SER A 80 -8.01 -5.43 0.88
C SER A 80 -8.36 -6.91 0.97
N THR A 81 -9.54 -7.20 1.49
CA THR A 81 -10.10 -8.55 1.61
C THR A 81 -11.43 -8.61 0.86
N ASN A 82 -11.79 -9.78 0.34
CA ASN A 82 -13.06 -10.01 -0.37
C ASN A 82 -13.28 -9.08 -1.59
N LEU A 83 -12.18 -8.61 -2.19
CA LEU A 83 -12.22 -7.82 -3.40
C LEU A 83 -12.63 -8.72 -4.57
N ASN A 84 -13.69 -8.34 -5.27
CA ASN A 84 -14.15 -9.02 -6.47
C ASN A 84 -13.59 -8.30 -7.71
N ASP A 85 -12.87 -9.02 -8.57
CA ASP A 85 -12.32 -8.46 -9.82
C ASP A 85 -13.39 -7.82 -10.72
N LYS A 86 -14.64 -8.30 -10.64
CA LYS A 86 -15.77 -7.71 -11.37
C LYS A 86 -16.12 -6.30 -10.89
N ASP A 87 -15.70 -5.90 -9.71
CA ASP A 87 -15.92 -4.56 -9.15
C ASP A 87 -14.74 -3.62 -9.43
N LEU A 88 -13.71 -4.08 -10.15
CA LEU A 88 -12.54 -3.29 -10.52
C LEU A 88 -12.59 -2.81 -11.97
N ASN A 89 -12.12 -1.60 -12.20
CA ASN A 89 -11.82 -1.06 -13.52
C ASN A 89 -10.30 -0.92 -13.68
N LEU A 90 -9.62 -2.02 -13.99
CA LEU A 90 -8.16 -2.03 -14.16
C LEU A 90 -7.67 -1.08 -15.28
N LYS A 91 -8.53 -0.72 -16.25
CA LYS A 91 -8.21 0.26 -17.29
C LYS A 91 -8.09 1.68 -16.75
N SER A 92 -8.80 2.00 -15.67
CA SER A 92 -8.70 3.29 -14.99
C SER A 92 -7.75 3.25 -13.78
N LYS A 93 -6.89 2.23 -13.69
CA LYS A 93 -5.93 2.11 -12.60
C LYS A 93 -4.95 3.29 -12.64
N PRO A 94 -4.81 4.07 -11.56
CA PRO A 94 -3.81 5.13 -11.50
C PRO A 94 -2.40 4.57 -11.74
N GLU A 95 -1.55 5.34 -12.43
CA GLU A 95 -0.19 4.90 -12.76
C GLU A 95 0.69 4.70 -11.52
N ASN A 96 0.49 5.58 -10.53
CA ASN A 96 1.14 5.52 -9.22
C ASN A 96 0.64 4.37 -8.33
N CYS A 97 -0.37 3.60 -8.77
CA CYS A 97 -0.94 2.50 -8.00
C CYS A 97 -0.55 1.14 -8.58
N TYR A 98 -0.21 0.20 -7.71
CA TYR A 98 0.28 -1.12 -8.12
C TYR A 98 -0.33 -2.25 -7.29
N LEU A 99 -0.87 -3.27 -7.95
CA LEU A 99 -1.26 -4.53 -7.32
C LEU A 99 -0.02 -5.39 -7.14
N LEU A 100 0.39 -5.58 -5.89
CA LEU A 100 1.57 -6.35 -5.54
C LEU A 100 1.43 -7.82 -5.99
N GLY A 101 2.39 -8.30 -6.78
CA GLY A 101 2.39 -9.68 -7.29
C GLY A 101 1.35 -9.95 -8.37
N GLY A 102 0.47 -8.99 -8.70
CA GLY A 102 -0.58 -9.16 -9.70
C GLY A 102 -1.60 -10.25 -9.37
N CYS A 103 -1.67 -10.71 -8.13
CA CYS A 103 -2.50 -11.83 -7.71
C CYS A 103 -3.12 -11.62 -6.32
N SER A 104 -4.11 -12.44 -6.01
CA SER A 104 -4.61 -12.63 -4.66
C SER A 104 -3.74 -13.63 -3.89
N PHE A 105 -3.70 -13.49 -2.57
CA PHE A 105 -3.10 -14.47 -1.66
C PHE A 105 -4.02 -14.70 -0.47
N TYR A 106 -3.91 -15.85 0.17
CA TYR A 106 -4.71 -16.15 1.36
C TYR A 106 -4.02 -15.66 2.63
N TYR A 107 -4.77 -14.97 3.48
CA TYR A 107 -4.35 -14.65 4.84
C TYR A 107 -5.52 -14.81 5.80
N LYS A 108 -5.33 -15.63 6.84
CA LYS A 108 -6.40 -16.01 7.79
C LYS A 108 -7.66 -16.46 7.04
N GLU A 109 -7.48 -17.38 6.09
CA GLU A 109 -8.54 -17.98 5.26
C GLU A 109 -9.29 -17.02 4.33
N ASN A 110 -8.92 -15.75 4.28
CA ASN A 110 -9.55 -14.77 3.41
C ASN A 110 -8.65 -14.47 2.19
N PRO A 111 -9.22 -14.36 0.98
CA PRO A 111 -8.51 -13.87 -0.18
C PRO A 111 -8.20 -12.37 -0.01
N CYS A 112 -6.92 -12.05 -0.12
CA CYS A 112 -6.36 -10.73 0.13
C CYS A 112 -5.64 -10.19 -1.10
N HIS A 113 -5.60 -8.87 -1.21
CA HIS A 113 -4.82 -8.14 -2.20
C HIS A 113 -4.06 -7.03 -1.52
N ILE A 114 -2.86 -6.73 -2.03
CA ILE A 114 -2.08 -5.58 -1.58
C ILE A 114 -1.97 -4.59 -2.74
N TRP A 115 -2.58 -3.43 -2.55
CA TRP A 115 -2.46 -2.29 -3.47
C TRP A 115 -1.50 -1.28 -2.88
N ILE A 116 -0.56 -0.79 -3.66
CA ILE A 116 0.50 0.10 -3.18
C ILE A 116 0.41 1.42 -3.93
N ASN A 117 0.67 2.53 -3.23
CA ASN A 117 0.65 3.86 -3.81
C ASN A 117 2.04 4.51 -3.76
N PHE A 118 2.71 4.62 -4.92
CA PHE A 118 4.06 5.17 -5.06
C PHE A 118 4.20 6.65 -4.74
N ASN A 119 3.09 7.39 -4.59
CA ASN A 119 3.12 8.78 -4.14
C ASN A 119 3.28 8.91 -2.60
N TYR A 120 3.12 7.81 -1.86
CA TYR A 120 3.18 7.80 -0.40
C TYR A 120 4.37 6.98 0.09
N VAL A 121 5.58 7.44 -0.24
CA VAL A 121 6.84 6.88 0.24
C VAL A 121 7.46 7.79 1.30
N PHE A 122 7.92 7.19 2.38
CA PHE A 122 8.47 7.93 3.53
C PHE A 122 9.57 7.14 4.23
N SER A 123 10.29 7.83 5.10
CA SER A 123 11.42 7.29 5.86
C SER A 123 11.07 7.31 7.34
N ALA A 124 11.26 6.18 8.05
CA ALA A 124 10.93 6.05 9.46
C ALA A 124 11.85 5.05 10.17
N LYS A 125 11.92 5.11 11.50
CA LYS A 125 12.63 4.07 12.27
C LYS A 125 11.78 2.80 12.34
N PRO A 126 12.38 1.59 12.44
CA PRO A 126 11.62 0.34 12.56
C PRO A 126 10.60 0.31 13.71
N ASN A 127 10.88 1.06 14.78
CA ASN A 127 10.07 1.17 15.98
C ASN A 127 9.30 2.50 16.08
N ASP A 128 9.08 3.18 14.95
CA ASP A 128 8.30 4.42 14.93
C ASP A 128 6.92 4.20 15.57
N PRO A 129 6.45 5.02 16.51
CA PRO A 129 5.18 4.78 17.21
C PRO A 129 3.96 4.83 16.30
N ARG A 130 4.08 5.39 15.09
CA ARG A 130 3.01 5.35 14.08
C ARG A 130 2.72 3.94 13.59
N PHE A 131 3.64 3.03 13.86
CA PHE A 131 3.64 1.68 13.38
C PHE A 131 3.04 0.69 14.38
N GLY A 132 2.04 -0.09 13.94
CA GLY A 132 1.49 -1.21 14.70
C GLY A 132 2.12 -2.58 14.37
N GLU A 133 1.34 -3.64 14.46
CA GLU A 133 1.84 -5.03 14.37
C GLU A 133 2.34 -5.44 12.99
N LYS A 134 3.34 -6.31 12.96
CA LYS A 134 3.82 -6.89 11.72
C LYS A 134 2.91 -7.97 11.17
N LEU A 135 2.47 -7.78 9.92
CA LEU A 135 1.54 -8.70 9.24
C LEU A 135 2.26 -9.78 8.43
N PHE A 136 3.28 -9.41 7.65
CA PHE A 136 3.95 -10.31 6.71
C PHE A 136 5.46 -10.02 6.65
N VAL A 137 6.18 -10.83 5.87
CA VAL A 137 7.53 -10.53 5.36
C VAL A 137 7.53 -10.87 3.89
N LEU A 138 7.75 -9.89 3.02
CA LEU A 138 7.93 -10.15 1.59
C LEU A 138 9.33 -10.73 1.35
N LYS A 139 9.40 -11.71 0.46
CA LYS A 139 10.67 -12.27 0.00
C LYS A 139 11.44 -11.25 -0.83
N LYS A 140 12.75 -11.45 -0.94
CA LYS A 140 13.67 -10.56 -1.65
C LYS A 140 13.22 -10.28 -3.09
N GLU A 141 12.70 -11.28 -3.79
CA GLU A 141 12.27 -11.15 -5.19
C GLU A 141 11.13 -10.14 -5.35
N ILE A 142 10.21 -10.11 -4.39
CA ILE A 142 9.11 -9.14 -4.37
C ILE A 142 9.62 -7.75 -4.03
N MET A 143 10.60 -7.66 -3.13
CA MET A 143 11.26 -6.40 -2.76
C MET A 143 12.04 -5.81 -3.95
N ASP A 144 12.78 -6.64 -4.67
CA ASP A 144 13.54 -6.24 -5.87
C ASP A 144 12.59 -5.75 -6.97
N MET A 145 11.47 -6.46 -7.19
CA MET A 145 10.39 -6.01 -8.09
C MET A 145 9.81 -4.66 -7.67
N LEU A 146 9.54 -4.46 -6.37
CA LEU A 146 9.04 -3.19 -5.84
C LEU A 146 10.05 -2.05 -6.02
N GLY A 147 11.32 -2.30 -5.74
CA GLY A 147 12.40 -1.36 -5.96
C GLY A 147 12.49 -0.93 -7.43
N HIS A 148 12.43 -1.88 -8.36
CA HIS A 148 12.45 -1.60 -9.80
C HIS A 148 11.22 -0.77 -10.24
N ARG A 149 10.02 -1.15 -9.81
CA ARG A 149 8.78 -0.40 -10.10
C ARG A 149 8.82 1.02 -9.55
N TYR A 150 9.28 1.16 -8.30
CA TYR A 150 9.39 2.47 -7.66
C TYR A 150 10.44 3.34 -8.33
N ALA A 151 11.61 2.79 -8.69
CA ALA A 151 12.64 3.50 -9.45
C ALA A 151 12.09 4.02 -10.79
N SER A 152 11.31 3.20 -11.50
CA SER A 152 10.62 3.61 -12.72
C SER A 152 9.57 4.71 -12.47
N HIS A 153 8.85 4.66 -11.34
CA HIS A 153 7.90 5.72 -10.96
C HIS A 153 8.59 7.06 -10.75
N ILE A 154 9.66 7.10 -9.93
CA ILE A 154 10.37 8.34 -9.63
C ILE A 154 11.19 8.88 -10.81
N SER A 155 11.68 8.02 -11.71
CA SER A 155 12.44 8.46 -12.89
C SER A 155 11.59 9.22 -13.90
N ARG A 156 10.25 9.09 -13.85
CA ARG A 156 9.32 9.88 -14.67
C ARG A 156 9.16 11.32 -14.17
N ILE A 157 9.60 11.62 -12.94
CA ILE A 157 9.67 13.01 -12.41
C ILE A 157 10.93 13.71 -12.97
N GLY A 158 11.25 13.44 -14.24
CA GLY A 158 12.42 13.92 -14.96
C GLY A 158 11.99 14.53 -16.28
N ILE A 159 12.07 15.86 -16.36
CA ILE A 159 11.65 16.79 -17.43
C ILE A 159 10.18 17.25 -17.31
N THR A 160 9.95 18.20 -16.39
CA THR A 160 9.25 19.43 -16.77
C THR A 160 10.34 20.47 -17.01
N SER A 161 10.41 21.02 -18.23
CA SER A 161 11.32 22.14 -18.54
C SER A 161 11.12 23.27 -17.54
N LEU A 162 12.23 23.92 -17.18
CA LEU A 162 12.34 25.17 -16.42
C LEU A 162 11.25 26.19 -16.77
#